data_AF-A0A0Q5LBZ9-F1
#
_entry.id   AF-A0A0Q5LBZ9-F1
#
_cell.length_a   1.000
_cell.length_b   1.000
_cell.length_c   1.000
_cell.angle_alpha   90.00
_cell.angle_beta   90.00
_cell.angle_gamma   90.00
#
_symmetry.space_group_name_H-M   'P 1'
#
loop_
_entity.id
_entity.type
_entity.pdbx_description
1 polymer ?
#
loop_
_entity_poly.entity_id
_entity_poly.type
_entity_poly.pdbx_seq_one_letter_code
_entity_poly.pdbx_strand_id
1 'polypeptide(L)'
;MTHFARSFLVLGALAALSGAAHAQVGAQAAPVRAAPAFQGAKVGAGGALTLTDGAGVALREKAGYLTGATVTVPGAGTARAAELVGVLSGYGDDLAAPLAAFLARSDVAAQLPQGVTVDAEPFEISARLTGGRLSVTLGLAQLPAAQFAQVKTAQPARTTTANPVTLRVYSDFQCPYCEQFETKTLPELQKALPADVRVEFHQFPLESIHPRARAAAEASECASAQGRFWAYKDALFADRSWLSGDAATTFTTLAGKAGLNLTTFKGCLAARGGKAAVDAGLAEAGRLGLQGTPSVFVNGYAVSDPYDAPALLRLIAYARAVDGAPAAAPGSAPASVPAAPPAKR
;
A
#
# COMPACT_ATOMS: atom_id res chain seq x y z
N MET A 1 5.82 -4.89 -24.30
CA MET A 1 4.55 -4.64 -23.59
C MET A 1 4.32 -3.14 -23.60
N THR A 2 3.31 -2.67 -24.30
CA THR A 2 2.87 -1.27 -24.30
C THR A 2 2.02 -1.06 -23.04
N HIS A 3 2.58 -0.41 -22.01
CA HIS A 3 1.80 0.01 -20.85
C HIS A 3 0.82 1.10 -21.27
N PHE A 4 -0.48 0.79 -21.26
CA PHE A 4 -1.52 1.78 -21.41
C PHE A 4 -1.84 2.37 -20.04
N ALA A 5 -1.01 3.32 -19.58
CA ALA A 5 -1.36 4.18 -18.48
C ALA A 5 -1.98 5.46 -19.04
N ARG A 6 -3.30 5.64 -18.84
CA ARG A 6 -3.95 6.91 -18.44
C ARG A 6 -5.47 6.81 -18.59
N SER A 7 -6.15 7.12 -17.48
CA SER A 7 -7.59 7.26 -17.30
C SER A 7 -8.39 5.96 -17.10
N PHE A 8 -8.03 5.16 -16.10
CA PHE A 8 -9.05 4.55 -15.25
C PHE A 8 -9.25 5.49 -14.06
N LEU A 9 -10.41 6.14 -14.01
CA LEU A 9 -10.76 7.03 -12.89
C LEU A 9 -10.65 6.26 -11.57
N VAL A 10 -10.13 6.94 -10.55
CA VAL A 10 -10.30 6.58 -9.15
C VAL A 10 -11.80 6.63 -8.84
N LEU A 11 -12.48 5.49 -8.88
CA LEU A 11 -13.74 5.31 -8.15
C LEU A 11 -13.40 4.78 -6.76
N GLY A 12 -12.99 5.70 -5.90
CA GLY A 12 -13.08 5.50 -4.47
C GLY A 12 -14.53 5.68 -4.02
N ALA A 13 -14.95 4.81 -3.10
CA ALA A 13 -16.16 4.87 -2.28
C ALA A 13 -17.49 4.51 -2.96
N LEU A 14 -17.89 3.24 -2.87
CA LEU A 14 -19.00 2.75 -2.03
C LEU A 14 -19.21 1.24 -2.29
N ALA A 15 -18.60 0.38 -1.49
CA ALA A 15 -19.01 -1.03 -1.38
C ALA A 15 -19.03 -1.43 0.10
N ALA A 16 -19.78 -0.69 0.90
CA ALA A 16 -20.34 -1.21 2.13
C ALA A 16 -21.77 -1.62 1.81
N LEU A 17 -22.04 -2.93 1.73
CA LEU A 17 -23.24 -3.61 2.26
C LEU A 17 -23.25 -5.09 1.83
N SER A 18 -23.42 -5.97 2.82
CA SER A 18 -23.77 -7.41 2.77
C SER A 18 -22.65 -8.47 2.66
N GLY A 19 -22.07 -8.81 3.81
CA GLY A 19 -22.45 -10.09 4.43
C GLY A 19 -21.65 -11.38 4.15
N ALA A 20 -20.61 -11.37 3.31
CA ALA A 20 -19.64 -12.49 3.29
C ALA A 20 -18.23 -11.92 3.16
N ALA A 21 -17.26 -12.46 3.88
CA ALA A 21 -15.85 -12.13 3.68
C ALA A 21 -15.50 -12.36 2.20
N HIS A 22 -15.30 -11.27 1.44
CA HIS A 22 -15.33 -11.35 -0.02
C HIS A 22 -14.17 -12.22 -0.51
N ALA A 23 -14.56 -13.30 -1.17
CA ALA A 23 -13.67 -14.21 -1.87
C ALA A 23 -12.91 -13.43 -2.95
N GLN A 24 -11.68 -13.01 -2.65
CA GLN A 24 -10.90 -12.20 -3.58
C GLN A 24 -9.42 -12.57 -3.60
N VAL A 25 -8.74 -12.20 -4.68
CA VAL A 25 -7.27 -12.15 -4.75
C VAL A 25 -6.76 -11.27 -3.60
N GLY A 26 -5.81 -11.79 -2.82
CA GLY A 26 -5.36 -11.21 -1.55
C GLY A 26 -5.99 -11.85 -0.30
N ALA A 27 -7.04 -12.66 -0.44
CA ALA A 27 -7.67 -13.39 0.67
C ALA A 27 -7.20 -14.85 0.75
N GLN A 28 -7.67 -15.56 1.78
CA GLN A 28 -7.48 -17.01 1.89
C GLN A 28 -8.17 -17.72 0.72
N ALA A 29 -7.49 -18.71 0.16
CA ALA A 29 -7.91 -19.44 -1.02
C ALA A 29 -9.21 -20.24 -0.83
N ALA A 30 -9.36 -20.89 0.34
CA ALA A 30 -10.44 -21.85 0.56
C ALA A 30 -11.84 -21.23 0.46
N PRO A 31 -12.15 -20.07 1.09
CA PRO A 31 -13.41 -19.37 0.87
C PRO A 31 -13.66 -18.98 -0.59
N VAL A 32 -12.60 -18.64 -1.35
CA VAL A 32 -12.74 -18.28 -2.77
C VAL A 32 -13.20 -19.46 -3.60
N ARG A 33 -12.59 -20.62 -3.41
CA ARG A 33 -12.99 -21.85 -4.11
C ARG A 33 -14.43 -22.28 -3.81
N ALA A 34 -14.93 -21.96 -2.62
CA ALA A 34 -16.29 -22.25 -2.19
C ALA A 34 -17.32 -21.20 -2.63
N ALA A 35 -16.91 -20.15 -3.34
CA ALA A 35 -17.80 -19.07 -3.75
C ALA A 35 -18.92 -19.58 -4.69
N PRO A 36 -20.15 -19.03 -4.59
CA PRO A 36 -21.28 -19.42 -5.44
C PRO A 36 -20.99 -19.40 -6.95
N ALA A 37 -20.14 -18.46 -7.40
CA ALA A 37 -19.73 -18.33 -8.79
C ALA A 37 -19.00 -19.56 -9.36
N PHE A 38 -18.47 -20.42 -8.49
CA PHE A 38 -17.76 -21.65 -8.88
C PHE A 38 -18.55 -22.92 -8.54
N GLN A 39 -19.79 -22.80 -8.07
CA GLN A 39 -20.64 -23.97 -7.82
C GLN A 39 -20.89 -24.74 -9.13
N GLY A 40 -20.76 -26.06 -9.06
CA GLY A 40 -20.92 -26.94 -10.23
C GLY A 40 -19.72 -26.93 -11.19
N ALA A 41 -18.64 -26.20 -10.89
CA ALA A 41 -17.42 -26.23 -11.68
C ALA A 41 -16.75 -27.61 -11.61
N LYS A 42 -16.27 -28.11 -12.76
CA LYS A 42 -15.44 -29.31 -12.82
C LYS A 42 -14.01 -28.93 -12.44
N VAL A 43 -13.43 -29.63 -11.47
CA VAL A 43 -12.05 -29.43 -11.04
C VAL A 43 -11.12 -30.30 -11.90
N GLY A 44 -10.25 -29.66 -12.67
CA GLY A 44 -9.23 -30.30 -13.48
C GLY A 44 -7.87 -30.42 -12.76
N ALA A 45 -6.87 -30.90 -13.50
CA ALA A 45 -5.50 -30.98 -13.02
C ALA A 45 -4.98 -29.61 -12.54
N GLY A 46 -4.24 -29.59 -11.43
CA GLY A 46 -3.74 -28.34 -10.83
C GLY A 46 -4.82 -27.47 -10.17
N GLY A 47 -6.05 -27.97 -10.01
CA GLY A 47 -7.14 -27.24 -9.36
C GLY A 47 -7.79 -26.16 -10.22
N ALA A 48 -7.59 -26.22 -11.54
CA ALA A 48 -8.29 -25.35 -12.49
C ALA A 48 -9.78 -25.71 -12.56
N LEU A 49 -10.64 -24.72 -12.48
CA LEU A 49 -12.09 -24.85 -12.50
C LEU A 49 -12.59 -24.67 -13.92
N THR A 50 -13.46 -25.56 -14.39
CA THR A 50 -14.18 -25.41 -15.66
C THR A 50 -15.67 -25.22 -15.38
N LEU A 51 -16.19 -24.06 -15.73
CA LEU A 51 -17.59 -23.69 -15.57
C LEU A 51 -18.46 -24.32 -16.67
N THR A 52 -19.76 -24.34 -16.44
CA THR A 52 -20.77 -24.97 -17.33
C THR A 52 -20.85 -24.32 -18.71
N ASP A 53 -20.47 -23.04 -18.81
CA ASP A 53 -20.40 -22.26 -20.04
C ASP A 53 -19.06 -22.42 -20.81
N GLY A 54 -18.15 -23.28 -20.31
CA GLY A 54 -16.85 -23.54 -20.92
C GLY A 54 -15.76 -22.51 -20.56
N ALA A 55 -16.05 -21.57 -19.65
CA ALA A 55 -15.04 -20.71 -19.05
C ALA A 55 -14.15 -21.53 -18.09
N GLY A 56 -12.84 -21.27 -18.14
CA GLY A 56 -11.85 -21.83 -17.23
C GLY A 56 -11.38 -20.79 -16.22
N VAL A 57 -11.16 -21.18 -14.96
CA VAL A 57 -10.57 -20.35 -13.91
C VAL A 57 -9.42 -21.11 -13.26
N ALA A 58 -8.21 -20.61 -13.43
CA ALA A 58 -7.02 -21.13 -12.76
C ALA A 58 -6.64 -20.20 -11.60
N LEU A 59 -6.69 -20.69 -10.37
CA LEU A 59 -6.32 -19.95 -9.17
C LEU A 59 -4.83 -20.14 -8.85
N ARG A 60 -4.11 -19.06 -8.54
CA ARG A 60 -2.70 -19.08 -8.12
C ARG A 60 -2.59 -18.88 -6.63
N GLU A 61 -2.04 -19.85 -5.93
CA GLU A 61 -2.00 -19.85 -4.47
C GLU A 61 -0.58 -19.94 -3.93
N LYS A 62 -0.34 -19.24 -2.82
CA LYS A 62 0.90 -19.32 -2.05
C LYS A 62 0.57 -19.22 -0.57
N ALA A 63 1.10 -20.15 0.23
CA ALA A 63 0.88 -20.20 1.68
C ALA A 63 -0.61 -20.14 2.11
N GLY A 64 -1.52 -20.72 1.31
CA GLY A 64 -2.97 -20.71 1.57
C GLY A 64 -3.70 -19.43 1.16
N TYR A 65 -3.01 -18.45 0.59
CA TYR A 65 -3.59 -17.22 0.06
C TYR A 65 -3.67 -17.25 -1.47
N LEU A 66 -4.74 -16.64 -2.01
CA LEU A 66 -4.89 -16.43 -3.43
C LEU A 66 -4.05 -15.22 -3.86
N THR A 67 -2.97 -15.46 -4.60
CA THR A 67 -2.06 -14.41 -5.11
C THR A 67 -2.50 -13.86 -6.47
N GLY A 68 -3.38 -14.58 -7.16
CA GLY A 68 -3.94 -14.17 -8.42
C GLY A 68 -4.79 -15.26 -9.04
N ALA A 69 -5.36 -14.97 -10.20
CA ALA A 69 -6.17 -15.90 -10.96
C ALA A 69 -6.03 -15.63 -12.45
N THR A 70 -6.35 -16.63 -13.26
CA THR A 70 -6.46 -16.50 -14.71
C THR A 70 -7.79 -17.07 -15.15
N VAL A 71 -8.64 -16.19 -15.69
CA VAL A 71 -9.90 -16.53 -16.33
C VAL A 71 -9.63 -16.77 -17.81
N THR A 72 -10.17 -17.83 -18.40
CA THR A 72 -10.06 -18.10 -19.84
C THR A 72 -11.42 -18.44 -20.42
N VAL A 73 -11.93 -17.59 -21.30
CA VAL A 73 -13.23 -17.77 -21.95
C VAL A 73 -13.08 -18.10 -23.44
N PRO A 74 -14.00 -18.86 -24.04
CA PRO A 74 -14.03 -19.05 -25.49
C PRO A 74 -14.41 -17.75 -26.21
N GLY A 75 -13.84 -17.53 -27.40
CA GLY A 75 -14.10 -16.35 -28.23
C GLY A 75 -13.62 -15.04 -27.63
N ALA A 76 -14.18 -13.93 -28.12
CA ALA A 76 -13.98 -12.58 -27.59
C ALA A 76 -14.90 -12.28 -26.39
N GLY A 77 -15.16 -13.26 -25.52
CA GLY A 77 -16.14 -13.20 -24.41
C GLY A 77 -15.80 -12.22 -23.28
N THR A 78 -15.50 -10.96 -23.61
CA THR A 78 -15.02 -9.91 -22.71
C THR A 78 -15.94 -9.68 -21.52
N ALA A 79 -17.25 -9.66 -21.73
CA ALA A 79 -18.23 -9.51 -20.65
C ALA A 79 -18.12 -10.62 -19.60
N ARG A 80 -18.07 -11.88 -20.05
CA ARG A 80 -17.96 -13.03 -19.14
C ARG A 80 -16.60 -13.09 -18.44
N ALA A 81 -15.53 -12.77 -19.16
CA ALA A 81 -14.20 -12.69 -18.57
C ALA A 81 -14.16 -11.62 -17.48
N ALA A 82 -14.75 -10.45 -17.74
CA ALA A 82 -14.79 -9.34 -16.79
C ALA A 82 -15.68 -9.63 -15.58
N GLU A 83 -16.82 -10.30 -15.76
CA GLU A 83 -17.69 -10.76 -14.65
C GLU A 83 -16.93 -11.66 -13.69
N LEU A 84 -16.24 -12.69 -14.20
CA LEU A 84 -15.45 -13.61 -13.37
C LEU A 84 -14.28 -12.89 -12.69
N VAL A 85 -13.63 -11.93 -13.38
CA VAL A 85 -12.58 -11.09 -12.78
C VAL A 85 -13.16 -10.19 -11.68
N GLY A 86 -14.36 -9.64 -11.86
CA GLY A 86 -15.08 -8.87 -10.84
C GLY A 86 -15.38 -9.69 -9.59
N VAL A 87 -15.81 -10.94 -9.76
CA VAL A 87 -15.97 -11.88 -8.62
C VAL A 87 -14.62 -12.12 -7.93
N LEU A 88 -13.58 -12.44 -8.70
CA LEU A 88 -12.25 -12.77 -8.17
C LEU A 88 -11.52 -11.58 -7.55
N SER A 89 -11.88 -10.35 -7.90
CA SER A 89 -11.34 -9.14 -7.28
C SER A 89 -12.09 -8.74 -6.01
N GLY A 90 -13.31 -9.26 -5.82
CA GLY A 90 -14.23 -8.83 -4.76
C GLY A 90 -14.97 -7.52 -5.05
N TYR A 91 -14.70 -6.86 -6.17
CA TYR A 91 -15.37 -5.62 -6.58
C TYR A 91 -16.64 -5.85 -7.40
N GLY A 92 -16.90 -7.08 -7.85
CA GLY A 92 -18.10 -7.42 -8.61
C GLY A 92 -18.26 -6.53 -9.84
N ASP A 93 -19.44 -5.94 -9.97
CA ASP A 93 -19.81 -5.09 -11.11
C ASP A 93 -19.03 -3.78 -11.20
N ASP A 94 -18.54 -3.26 -10.06
CA ASP A 94 -17.73 -2.03 -10.02
C ASP A 94 -16.40 -2.19 -10.79
N LEU A 95 -15.90 -3.42 -10.92
CA LEU A 95 -14.77 -3.75 -11.81
C LEU A 95 -15.23 -4.39 -13.12
N ALA A 96 -16.23 -5.28 -13.08
CA ALA A 96 -16.61 -6.06 -14.25
C ALA A 96 -17.13 -5.18 -15.40
N ALA A 97 -18.03 -4.23 -15.13
CA ALA A 97 -18.59 -3.36 -16.16
C ALA A 97 -17.51 -2.50 -16.86
N PRO A 98 -16.66 -1.74 -16.14
CA PRO A 98 -15.62 -0.93 -16.79
C PRO A 98 -14.54 -1.78 -17.46
N LEU A 99 -14.19 -2.95 -16.92
CA LEU A 99 -13.25 -3.87 -17.57
C LEU A 99 -13.81 -4.45 -18.87
N ALA A 100 -15.09 -4.85 -18.88
CA ALA A 100 -15.75 -5.33 -20.10
C ALA A 100 -15.76 -4.24 -21.19
N ALA A 101 -16.12 -3.01 -20.82
CA ALA A 101 -16.12 -1.87 -21.72
C ALA A 101 -14.72 -1.58 -22.28
N PHE A 102 -13.69 -1.63 -21.43
CA PHE A 102 -12.30 -1.44 -21.85
C PHE A 102 -11.85 -2.51 -22.85
N LEU A 103 -12.08 -3.80 -22.53
CA LEU A 103 -11.69 -4.91 -23.41
C LEU A 103 -12.44 -4.92 -24.74
N ALA A 104 -13.64 -4.34 -24.79
CA ALA A 104 -14.46 -4.23 -26.00
C ALA A 104 -14.06 -3.08 -26.93
N ARG A 105 -13.19 -2.15 -26.49
CA ARG A 105 -12.72 -1.07 -27.37
C ARG A 105 -11.93 -1.63 -28.55
N SER A 106 -12.15 -1.08 -29.73
CA SER A 106 -11.52 -1.56 -30.97
C SER A 106 -9.99 -1.50 -30.93
N ASP A 107 -9.42 -0.46 -30.33
CA ASP A 107 -7.97 -0.28 -30.20
C ASP A 107 -7.34 -1.27 -29.21
N VAL A 108 -8.05 -1.57 -28.11
CA VAL A 108 -7.65 -2.61 -27.13
C VAL A 108 -7.78 -4.00 -27.74
N ALA A 109 -8.90 -4.28 -28.40
CA ALA A 109 -9.17 -5.57 -29.04
C ALA A 109 -8.10 -5.92 -30.10
N ALA A 110 -7.65 -4.94 -30.88
CA ALA A 110 -6.55 -5.11 -31.84
C ALA A 110 -5.21 -5.47 -31.16
N GLN A 111 -5.04 -5.11 -29.89
CA GLN A 111 -3.82 -5.37 -29.12
C GLN A 111 -3.86 -6.67 -28.31
N LEU A 112 -5.04 -7.24 -28.07
CA LEU A 112 -5.19 -8.48 -27.29
C LEU A 112 -4.30 -9.65 -27.77
N PRO A 113 -4.01 -9.85 -29.08
CA PRO A 113 -3.05 -10.89 -29.48
C PRO A 113 -1.62 -10.68 -28.95
N GLN A 114 -1.18 -9.43 -28.83
CA GLN A 114 0.13 -9.08 -28.26
C GLN A 114 0.10 -9.04 -26.73
N GLY A 115 -1.09 -8.91 -26.14
CA GLY A 115 -1.31 -8.81 -24.71
C GLY A 115 -1.36 -7.35 -24.25
N VAL A 116 -2.31 -7.05 -23.37
CA VAL A 116 -2.50 -5.74 -22.75
C VAL A 116 -2.41 -5.88 -21.23
N THR A 117 -1.85 -4.89 -20.56
CA THR A 117 -1.83 -4.81 -19.09
C THR A 117 -2.43 -3.48 -18.67
N VAL A 118 -3.27 -3.53 -17.65
CA VAL A 118 -3.97 -2.40 -17.02
C VAL A 118 -3.64 -2.43 -15.54
N ASP A 119 -3.16 -1.30 -15.04
CA ASP A 119 -3.01 -1.05 -13.61
C ASP A 119 -4.38 -0.62 -13.07
N ALA A 120 -4.97 -1.46 -12.23
CA ALA A 120 -6.28 -1.27 -11.64
C ALA A 120 -6.15 -1.46 -10.12
N GLU A 121 -5.56 -0.47 -9.44
CA GLU A 121 -5.21 -0.55 -8.01
C GLU A 121 -6.37 -1.14 -7.17
N PRO A 122 -6.10 -2.17 -6.35
CA PRO A 122 -4.79 -2.69 -5.95
C PRO A 122 -4.24 -3.81 -6.88
N PHE A 123 -4.84 -4.01 -8.04
CA PHE A 123 -4.53 -5.13 -8.94
C PHE A 123 -3.75 -4.74 -10.18
N GLU A 124 -3.01 -5.71 -10.69
CA GLU A 124 -2.54 -5.73 -12.08
C GLU A 124 -3.42 -6.70 -12.87
N ILE A 125 -4.03 -6.20 -13.94
CA ILE A 125 -4.90 -6.99 -14.83
C ILE A 125 -4.24 -7.07 -16.20
N SER A 126 -3.99 -8.28 -16.70
CA SER A 126 -3.52 -8.47 -18.07
C SER A 126 -4.49 -9.33 -18.88
N ALA A 127 -4.70 -8.97 -20.15
CA ALA A 127 -5.58 -9.70 -21.04
C ALA A 127 -4.84 -10.08 -22.33
N ARG A 128 -5.07 -11.30 -22.81
CA ARG A 128 -4.49 -11.82 -24.04
C ARG A 128 -5.44 -12.73 -24.78
N LEU A 129 -5.56 -12.55 -26.09
CA LEU A 129 -6.34 -13.40 -26.98
C LEU A 129 -5.39 -14.34 -27.74
N THR A 130 -5.46 -15.64 -27.48
CA THR A 130 -4.62 -16.65 -28.15
C THR A 130 -5.48 -17.83 -28.60
N GLY A 131 -5.37 -18.23 -29.87
CA GLY A 131 -6.11 -19.38 -30.41
C GLY A 131 -7.63 -19.26 -30.25
N GLY A 132 -8.18 -18.05 -30.37
CA GLY A 132 -9.62 -17.78 -30.21
C GLY A 132 -10.12 -17.89 -28.76
N ARG A 133 -9.23 -17.88 -27.76
CA ARG A 133 -9.59 -17.83 -26.34
C ARG A 133 -9.00 -16.59 -25.67
N LEU A 134 -9.87 -15.83 -25.00
CA LEU A 134 -9.46 -14.68 -24.21
C LEU A 134 -9.07 -15.14 -22.81
N SER A 135 -7.83 -14.91 -22.44
CA SER A 135 -7.33 -15.10 -21.08
C SER A 135 -7.17 -13.75 -20.39
N VAL A 136 -7.78 -13.58 -19.22
CA VAL A 136 -7.62 -12.41 -18.36
C VAL A 136 -7.02 -12.85 -17.04
N THR A 137 -5.87 -12.28 -16.70
CA THR A 137 -5.12 -12.57 -15.49
C THR A 137 -5.26 -11.40 -14.53
N LEU A 138 -5.54 -11.72 -13.27
CA LEU A 138 -5.64 -10.81 -12.15
C LEU A 138 -4.58 -11.18 -11.11
N GLY A 139 -3.87 -10.21 -10.54
CA GLY A 139 -2.98 -10.39 -9.40
C GLY A 139 -2.95 -9.13 -8.54
N LEU A 140 -2.58 -9.25 -7.25
CA LEU A 140 -2.26 -8.05 -6.48
C LEU A 140 -1.00 -7.40 -7.07
N ALA A 141 -1.12 -6.12 -7.42
CA ALA A 141 0.03 -5.34 -7.86
C ALA A 141 1.01 -5.20 -6.69
N GLN A 142 2.28 -5.49 -6.94
CA GLN A 142 3.34 -5.37 -5.95
C GLN A 142 4.49 -4.59 -6.54
N LEU A 143 4.76 -3.42 -5.95
CA LEU A 143 5.96 -2.68 -6.26
C LEU A 143 7.19 -3.40 -5.69
N PRO A 144 8.27 -3.56 -6.48
CA PRO A 144 9.50 -4.17 -5.99
C PRO A 144 10.07 -3.43 -4.78
N ALA A 145 10.59 -4.16 -3.79
CA ALA A 145 11.16 -3.58 -2.58
C ALA A 145 12.26 -2.54 -2.85
N ALA A 146 13.04 -2.73 -3.93
CA ALA A 146 14.11 -1.82 -4.35
C ALA A 146 13.61 -0.44 -4.80
N GLN A 147 12.31 -0.27 -5.03
CA GLN A 147 11.73 1.02 -5.30
C GLN A 147 11.62 1.88 -4.03
N PHE A 148 11.50 1.29 -2.85
CA PHE A 148 11.30 2.05 -1.61
C PHE A 148 12.64 2.40 -0.95
N ALA A 149 12.86 3.68 -0.67
CA ALA A 149 14.03 4.15 0.05
C ALA A 149 13.97 3.69 1.51
N GLN A 150 15.16 3.45 2.09
CA GLN A 150 15.25 3.30 3.54
C GLN A 150 15.12 4.67 4.19
N VAL A 151 14.27 4.78 5.21
CA VAL A 151 14.03 6.02 5.94
C VAL A 151 14.53 5.93 7.38
N LYS A 152 15.03 7.05 7.93
CA LYS A 152 15.44 7.15 9.34
C LYS A 152 14.25 7.20 10.30
N THR A 153 13.08 7.53 9.77
CA THR A 153 11.80 7.60 10.46
C THR A 153 11.18 6.21 10.68
N ALA A 154 11.85 5.13 10.29
CA ALA A 154 11.37 3.78 10.52
C ALA A 154 11.33 3.45 12.03
N GLN A 155 10.19 2.97 12.53
CA GLN A 155 10.06 2.44 13.88
C GLN A 155 9.54 0.99 13.84
N PRO A 156 10.17 0.07 14.58
CA PRO A 156 9.58 -1.25 14.77
C PRO A 156 8.29 -1.15 15.57
N ALA A 157 7.25 -1.91 15.21
CA ALA A 157 6.02 -1.97 15.98
C ALA A 157 6.30 -2.49 17.40
N ARG A 158 7.11 -3.56 17.55
CA ARG A 158 7.50 -4.10 18.87
C ARG A 158 8.92 -4.67 19.00
N THR A 159 9.64 -5.06 17.94
CA THR A 159 11.02 -5.62 18.04
C THR A 159 12.02 -5.16 16.96
N THR A 160 13.32 -5.28 17.24
CA THR A 160 14.44 -4.87 16.36
C THR A 160 14.92 -5.94 15.36
N THR A 161 14.36 -7.15 15.40
CA THR A 161 14.72 -8.24 14.46
C THR A 161 14.05 -8.04 13.11
N ALA A 162 14.70 -8.52 12.04
CA ALA A 162 14.31 -8.37 10.63
C ALA A 162 12.79 -8.39 10.42
N ASN A 163 12.19 -7.20 10.36
CA ASN A 163 10.75 -7.01 10.24
C ASN A 163 10.31 -7.40 8.83
N PRO A 164 9.60 -8.51 8.62
CA PRO A 164 9.29 -8.99 7.28
C PRO A 164 8.29 -8.14 6.53
N VAL A 165 7.47 -7.44 7.31
CA VAL A 165 6.38 -6.64 6.79
C VAL A 165 6.64 -5.20 7.17
N THR A 166 6.63 -4.33 6.18
CA THR A 166 6.78 -2.89 6.36
C THR A 166 5.50 -2.19 5.95
N LEU A 167 4.86 -1.51 6.91
CA LEU A 167 3.79 -0.55 6.64
C LEU A 167 4.43 0.79 6.29
N ARG A 168 4.32 1.23 5.05
CA ARG A 168 4.86 2.50 4.56
C ARG A 168 3.74 3.50 4.43
N VAL A 169 3.91 4.67 5.04
CA VAL A 169 2.92 5.74 5.05
C VAL A 169 3.54 6.99 4.45
N TYR A 170 3.14 7.34 3.24
CA TYR A 170 3.48 8.61 2.60
C TYR A 170 2.47 9.65 3.05
N SER A 171 2.96 10.65 3.78
CA SER A 171 2.09 11.50 4.58
C SER A 171 2.50 12.97 4.49
N ASP A 172 1.51 13.83 4.70
CA ASP A 172 1.61 15.28 4.72
C ASP A 172 1.00 15.79 6.03
N PHE A 173 1.81 16.48 6.83
CA PHE A 173 1.38 17.02 8.12
C PHE A 173 0.20 17.99 8.05
N GLN A 174 0.04 18.72 6.94
CA GLN A 174 -1.05 19.67 6.75
C GLN A 174 -2.33 18.99 6.22
N CYS A 175 -2.22 17.78 5.67
CA CYS A 175 -3.36 17.08 5.09
C CYS A 175 -4.32 16.57 6.18
N PRO A 176 -5.62 16.93 6.15
CA PRO A 176 -6.61 16.45 7.12
C PRO A 176 -6.85 14.93 7.04
N TYR A 177 -6.71 14.34 5.85
CA TYR A 177 -6.80 12.90 5.65
C TYR A 177 -5.62 12.14 6.26
N CYS A 178 -4.42 12.74 6.25
CA CYS A 178 -3.26 12.20 6.95
C CYS A 178 -3.43 12.30 8.46
N GLU A 179 -3.92 13.44 8.95
CA GLU A 179 -4.21 13.60 10.38
C GLU A 179 -5.22 12.55 10.87
N GLN A 180 -6.32 12.31 10.15
CA GLN A 180 -7.27 11.25 10.50
C GLN A 180 -6.59 9.87 10.57
N PHE A 181 -5.76 9.53 9.59
CA PHE A 181 -5.04 8.25 9.58
C PHE A 181 -4.12 8.15 10.79
N GLU A 182 -3.32 9.19 11.04
CA GLU A 182 -2.27 9.23 12.06
C GLU A 182 -2.82 9.30 13.49
N THR A 183 -3.97 9.95 13.72
CA THR A 183 -4.58 10.10 15.05
C THR A 183 -5.63 9.06 15.39
N LYS A 184 -6.19 8.36 14.38
CA LYS A 184 -7.24 7.36 14.58
C LYS A 184 -6.84 5.98 14.10
N THR A 185 -6.60 5.83 12.79
CA THR A 185 -6.41 4.50 12.18
C THR A 185 -5.10 3.85 12.58
N LEU A 186 -3.97 4.56 12.51
CA LEU A 186 -2.66 4.01 12.86
C LEU A 186 -2.58 3.61 14.35
N PRO A 187 -3.06 4.40 15.32
CA PRO A 187 -3.11 3.98 16.73
C PRO A 187 -3.99 2.75 16.96
N GLU A 188 -5.12 2.62 16.25
CA GLU A 188 -5.95 1.41 16.30
C GLU A 188 -5.19 0.20 15.76
N LEU A 189 -4.57 0.35 14.59
CA LEU A 189 -3.78 -0.69 13.95
C LEU A 189 -2.63 -1.14 14.86
N GLN A 190 -1.88 -0.21 15.46
CA GLN A 190 -0.73 -0.50 16.35
C GLN A 190 -1.09 -1.37 17.56
N LYS A 191 -2.33 -1.31 18.06
CA LYS A 191 -2.81 -2.20 19.14
C LYS A 191 -2.83 -3.67 18.70
N ALA A 192 -3.15 -3.91 17.43
CA ALA A 192 -3.24 -5.24 16.83
C ALA A 192 -2.01 -5.65 15.99
N LEU A 193 -1.08 -4.71 15.70
CA LEU A 193 0.10 -4.99 14.90
C LEU A 193 0.94 -6.11 15.53
N PRO A 194 1.28 -7.14 14.75
CA PRO A 194 2.28 -8.12 15.14
C PRO A 194 3.65 -7.48 15.40
N ALA A 195 4.46 -8.15 16.21
CA ALA A 195 5.72 -7.59 16.70
C ALA A 195 6.77 -7.33 15.60
N ASP A 196 6.69 -8.09 14.52
CA ASP A 196 7.59 -8.13 13.36
C ASP A 196 7.17 -7.17 12.22
N VAL A 197 6.23 -6.26 12.49
CA VAL A 197 5.86 -5.20 11.54
C VAL A 197 6.70 -3.96 11.80
N ARG A 198 7.30 -3.39 10.76
CA ARG A 198 7.93 -2.06 10.79
C ARG A 198 6.98 -1.03 10.25
N VAL A 199 6.90 0.14 10.87
CA VAL A 199 6.16 1.28 10.33
C VAL A 199 7.17 2.32 9.86
N GLU A 200 6.99 2.81 8.64
CA GLU A 200 7.82 3.84 8.02
C GLU A 200 6.96 5.06 7.68
N PHE A 201 7.41 6.24 8.08
CA PHE A 201 6.84 7.50 7.64
C PHE A 201 7.68 8.07 6.51
N HIS A 202 7.05 8.32 5.37
CA HIS A 202 7.69 8.90 4.18
C HIS A 202 7.15 10.31 3.97
N GLN A 203 8.06 11.28 3.80
CA GLN A 203 7.69 12.67 3.59
C GLN A 203 7.04 12.82 2.20
N PHE A 204 5.79 13.26 2.15
CA PHE A 204 5.12 13.60 0.90
C PHE A 204 4.28 14.89 1.02
N PRO A 205 4.89 16.05 1.35
CA PRO A 205 4.16 17.29 1.47
C PRO A 205 3.59 17.74 0.11
N LEU A 206 2.28 17.93 0.01
CA LEU A 206 1.57 18.37 -1.19
C LEU A 206 1.66 19.90 -1.33
N GLU A 207 2.86 20.41 -1.62
CA GLU A 207 3.22 21.84 -1.57
C GLU A 207 2.34 22.76 -2.43
N SER A 208 1.73 22.23 -3.50
CA SER A 208 0.85 23.01 -4.39
C SER A 208 -0.46 23.42 -3.71
N ILE A 209 -0.92 22.68 -2.71
CA ILE A 209 -2.19 22.91 -2.01
C ILE A 209 -2.01 23.11 -0.50
N HIS A 210 -0.86 22.72 0.05
CA HIS A 210 -0.55 22.82 1.46
C HIS A 210 0.70 23.67 1.72
N PRO A 211 0.58 25.00 1.78
CA PRO A 211 1.73 25.92 1.85
C PRO A 211 2.62 25.78 3.09
N ARG A 212 2.14 25.17 4.18
CA ARG A 212 2.93 24.95 5.40
C ARG A 212 3.42 23.50 5.54
N ALA A 213 3.03 22.59 4.63
CA ALA A 213 3.40 21.17 4.70
C ALA A 213 4.92 20.94 4.68
N ARG A 214 5.65 21.61 3.78
CA ARG A 214 7.10 21.49 3.71
C ARG A 214 7.80 21.94 4.99
N ALA A 215 7.37 23.06 5.59
CA ALA A 215 7.97 23.56 6.83
C ALA A 215 7.73 22.59 8.00
N ALA A 216 6.52 22.01 8.08
CA ALA A 216 6.19 20.97 9.05
C ALA A 216 7.01 19.68 8.84
N ALA A 217 7.17 19.24 7.59
CA ALA A 217 8.00 18.11 7.20
C ALA A 217 9.47 18.32 7.62
N GLU A 218 10.06 19.48 7.32
CA GLU A 218 11.44 19.81 7.69
C GLU A 218 11.63 19.89 9.22
N ALA A 219 10.65 20.44 9.93
CA ALA A 219 10.64 20.43 11.39
C ALA A 219 10.63 19.00 11.96
N SER A 220 9.85 18.10 11.36
CA SER A 220 9.83 16.69 11.78
C SER A 220 11.17 15.99 11.53
N GLU A 221 11.87 16.31 10.45
CA GLU A 221 13.21 15.77 10.17
C GLU A 221 14.28 16.35 11.12
N CYS A 222 14.15 17.61 11.53
CA CYS A 222 14.96 18.17 12.62
C CYS A 222 14.72 17.43 13.95
N ALA A 223 13.52 16.92 14.18
CA ALA A 223 13.24 16.05 15.32
C ALA A 223 13.81 14.63 15.14
N SER A 224 13.77 14.11 13.92
CA SER A 224 14.41 12.84 13.53
C SER A 224 15.92 12.84 13.81
N ALA A 225 16.61 13.95 13.52
CA ALA A 225 18.04 14.12 13.82
C ALA A 225 18.38 14.03 15.32
N GLN A 226 17.39 14.19 16.20
CA GLN A 226 17.52 14.05 17.66
C GLN A 226 16.90 12.74 18.19
N GLY A 227 16.50 11.81 17.31
CA GLY A 227 15.88 10.54 17.68
C GLY A 227 14.46 10.67 18.23
N ARG A 228 13.78 11.80 17.97
CA ARG A 228 12.44 12.12 18.51
C ARG A 228 11.38 12.33 17.43
N PHE A 229 11.59 11.73 16.24
CA PHE A 229 10.67 11.86 15.11
C PHE A 229 9.22 11.55 15.49
N TRP A 230 8.96 10.34 16.03
CA TRP A 230 7.61 9.86 16.30
C TRP A 230 6.87 10.68 17.35
N ALA A 231 7.53 10.98 18.48
CA ALA A 231 6.97 11.85 19.51
C ALA A 231 6.63 13.24 18.96
N TYR A 232 7.48 13.79 18.08
CA TYR A 232 7.23 15.09 17.45
C TYR A 232 6.12 15.01 16.39
N LYS A 233 6.10 13.95 15.55
CA LYS A 233 5.05 13.67 14.56
C LYS A 233 3.68 13.62 15.23
N ASP A 234 3.57 12.85 16.32
CA ASP A 234 2.32 12.71 17.08
C ASP A 234 1.87 14.06 17.66
N ALA A 235 2.81 14.83 18.23
CA ALA A 235 2.51 16.18 18.73
C ALA A 235 2.04 17.12 17.62
N LEU A 236 2.60 17.01 16.41
CA LEU A 236 2.29 17.89 15.28
C LEU A 236 0.92 17.60 14.64
N PHE A 237 0.50 16.32 14.61
CA PHE A 237 -0.85 15.95 14.20
C PHE A 237 -1.90 16.26 15.29
N ALA A 238 -1.54 16.11 16.56
CA ALA A 238 -2.44 16.40 17.68
C ALA A 238 -2.71 17.90 17.88
N ASP A 239 -1.69 18.75 17.72
CA ASP A 239 -1.81 20.21 17.86
C ASP A 239 -1.65 20.87 16.49
N ARG A 240 -2.78 21.19 15.86
CA ARG A 240 -2.83 21.80 14.53
C ARG A 240 -2.85 23.33 14.55
N SER A 241 -2.52 23.95 15.69
CA SER A 241 -2.50 25.41 15.80
C SER A 241 -1.50 26.06 14.83
N TRP A 242 -0.47 25.33 14.39
CA TRP A 242 0.50 25.79 13.38
C TRP A 242 -0.08 25.94 11.97
N LEU A 243 -1.32 25.51 11.71
CA LEU A 243 -2.01 25.76 10.43
C LEU A 243 -2.39 27.24 10.25
N SER A 244 -2.60 27.95 11.36
CA SER A 244 -2.82 29.38 11.40
C SER A 244 -1.73 30.06 12.25
N GLY A 245 -1.59 31.38 12.18
CA GLY A 245 -0.58 32.10 12.98
C GLY A 245 0.89 31.75 12.68
N ASP A 246 1.76 31.90 13.68
CA ASP A 246 3.21 31.68 13.60
C ASP A 246 3.58 30.20 13.81
N ALA A 247 3.73 29.49 12.69
CA ALA A 247 4.08 28.08 12.68
C ALA A 247 5.43 27.78 13.35
N ALA A 248 6.43 28.67 13.25
CA ALA A 248 7.77 28.42 13.80
C ALA A 248 7.76 28.38 15.33
N THR A 249 6.97 29.26 15.96
CA THR A 249 6.75 29.27 17.40
C THR A 249 6.02 28.00 17.86
N THR A 250 4.98 27.57 17.14
CA THR A 250 4.27 26.31 17.46
C THR A 250 5.20 25.10 17.30
N PHE A 251 5.96 25.00 16.20
CA PHE A 251 6.94 23.92 15.98
C PHE A 251 7.94 23.83 17.14
N THR A 252 8.49 24.96 17.56
CA THR A 252 9.40 25.01 18.72
C THR A 252 8.72 24.54 20.01
N THR A 253 7.49 24.97 20.24
CA THR A 253 6.71 24.60 21.43
C THR A 253 6.46 23.10 21.48
N LEU A 254 6.04 22.51 20.35
CA LEU A 254 5.84 21.07 20.21
C LEU A 254 7.15 20.30 20.35
N ALA A 255 8.26 20.85 19.86
CA ALA A 255 9.57 20.25 20.05
C ALA A 255 9.95 20.16 21.53
N GLY A 256 9.62 21.19 22.31
CA GLY A 256 9.80 21.20 23.76
C GLY A 256 8.98 20.11 24.45
N LYS A 257 7.69 19.99 24.10
CA LYS A 257 6.80 18.93 24.63
C LYS A 257 7.28 17.53 24.28
N ALA A 258 7.87 17.34 23.10
CA ALA A 258 8.44 16.06 22.67
C ALA A 258 9.84 15.76 23.26
N GLY A 259 10.38 16.66 24.09
CA GLY A 259 11.64 16.48 24.82
C GLY A 259 12.89 16.74 23.99
N LEU A 260 12.83 17.60 22.98
CA LEU A 260 13.96 17.96 22.14
C LEU A 260 14.82 19.06 22.75
N ASN A 261 16.10 19.10 22.38
CA ASN A 261 16.96 20.24 22.65
C ASN A 261 16.55 21.41 21.75
N LEU A 262 15.95 22.45 22.33
CA LEU A 262 15.38 23.56 21.58
C LEU A 262 16.43 24.38 20.81
N THR A 263 17.63 24.53 21.34
CA THR A 263 18.71 25.25 20.65
C THR A 263 19.11 24.53 19.37
N THR A 264 19.32 23.21 19.47
CA THR A 264 19.65 22.34 18.33
C THR A 264 18.50 22.32 17.32
N PHE A 265 17.26 22.20 17.80
CA PHE A 265 16.07 22.18 16.95
C PHE A 265 15.90 23.49 16.17
N LYS A 266 15.98 24.64 16.85
CA LYS A 266 15.88 25.96 16.21
C LYS A 266 16.99 26.18 15.20
N GLY A 267 18.23 25.80 15.53
CA GLY A 267 19.36 25.88 14.60
C GLY A 267 19.12 25.03 13.35
N CYS A 268 18.64 23.81 13.51
CA CYS A 268 18.27 22.94 12.39
C CYS A 268 17.16 23.56 11.53
N LEU A 269 16.09 24.07 12.15
CA LEU A 269 14.95 24.65 11.43
C LEU A 269 15.37 25.91 10.64
N ALA A 270 16.15 26.79 11.25
CA ALA A 270 16.68 28.00 10.60
C ALA A 270 17.61 27.66 9.42
N ALA A 271 18.40 26.59 9.54
CA ALA A 271 19.26 26.10 8.48
C ALA A 271 18.53 25.20 7.45
N ARG A 272 17.21 24.99 7.60
CA ARG A 272 16.44 24.02 6.81
C ARG A 272 17.08 22.62 6.77
N GLY A 273 17.56 22.16 7.91
CA GLY A 273 18.30 20.90 8.03
C GLY A 273 17.52 19.65 7.59
N GLY A 274 16.18 19.71 7.58
CA GLY A 274 15.31 18.65 7.06
C GLY A 274 15.16 18.62 5.53
N LYS A 275 15.59 19.66 4.80
CA LYS A 275 15.30 19.85 3.38
C LYS A 275 15.69 18.64 2.52
N ALA A 276 16.88 18.10 2.71
CA ALA A 276 17.38 17.00 1.89
C ALA A 276 16.54 15.72 2.03
N ALA A 277 16.07 15.41 3.25
CA ALA A 277 15.21 14.25 3.50
C ALA A 277 13.81 14.46 2.89
N VAL A 278 13.26 15.67 3.02
CA VAL A 278 11.96 16.02 2.40
C VAL A 278 12.03 15.95 0.87
N ASP A 279 13.10 16.49 0.26
CA ASP A 279 13.30 16.44 -1.19
C ASP A 279 13.45 15.00 -1.69
N ALA A 280 14.14 14.14 -0.93
CA ALA A 280 14.25 12.72 -1.26
C ALA A 280 12.90 12.00 -1.20
N GLY A 281 12.08 12.28 -0.18
CA GLY A 281 10.72 11.72 -0.07
C GLY A 281 9.81 12.15 -1.24
N LEU A 282 9.86 13.41 -1.63
CA LEU A 282 9.13 13.92 -2.80
C LEU A 282 9.60 13.29 -4.12
N ALA A 283 10.91 13.12 -4.30
CA ALA A 283 11.47 12.47 -5.48
C ALA A 283 11.03 11.00 -5.57
N GLU A 284 11.00 10.29 -4.44
CA GLU A 284 10.47 8.92 -4.37
C GLU A 284 8.98 8.86 -4.70
N ALA A 285 8.16 9.72 -4.07
CA ALA A 285 6.72 9.78 -4.33
C ALA A 285 6.42 10.05 -5.81
N GLY A 286 7.17 10.97 -6.43
CA GLY A 286 7.08 11.25 -7.86
C GLY A 286 7.49 10.06 -8.73
N ARG A 287 8.58 9.35 -8.37
CA ARG A 287 9.03 8.14 -9.09
C ARG A 287 8.02 6.99 -8.98
N LEU A 288 7.33 6.89 -7.84
CA LEU A 288 6.24 5.94 -7.60
C LEU A 288 4.91 6.35 -8.24
N GLY A 289 4.82 7.58 -8.78
CA GLY A 289 3.59 8.08 -9.39
C GLY A 289 2.46 8.35 -8.39
N LEU A 290 2.78 8.56 -7.10
CA LEU A 290 1.77 8.82 -6.07
C LEU A 290 1.03 10.13 -6.36
N GLN A 291 -0.30 10.12 -6.22
CA GLN A 291 -1.16 11.25 -6.57
C GLN A 291 -1.73 11.99 -5.36
N GLY A 292 -1.52 11.49 -4.14
CA GLY A 292 -2.07 12.11 -2.95
C GLY A 292 -1.64 11.44 -1.66
N THR A 293 -2.14 11.99 -0.56
CA THR A 293 -1.81 11.56 0.80
C THR A 293 -3.07 11.34 1.65
N PRO A 294 -3.10 10.34 2.56
CA PRO A 294 -2.04 9.36 2.77
C PRO A 294 -2.02 8.34 1.61
N SER A 295 -0.83 8.00 1.13
CA SER A 295 -0.63 6.80 0.31
C SER A 295 0.02 5.75 1.18
N VAL A 296 -0.60 4.58 1.32
CA VAL A 296 -0.16 3.54 2.25
C VAL A 296 0.15 2.26 1.50
N PHE A 297 1.26 1.62 1.88
CA PHE A 297 1.68 0.33 1.34
C PHE A 297 1.96 -0.65 2.47
N VAL A 298 1.62 -1.92 2.24
CA VAL A 298 2.14 -3.04 3.02
C VAL A 298 3.15 -3.76 2.14
N ASN A 299 4.42 -3.72 2.53
CA ASN A 299 5.52 -4.05 1.64
C ASN A 299 5.42 -3.24 0.33
N GLY A 300 5.18 -3.92 -0.78
CA GLY A 300 4.97 -3.31 -2.10
C GLY A 300 3.50 -3.23 -2.52
N TYR A 301 2.57 -3.75 -1.71
CA TYR A 301 1.15 -3.79 -2.02
C TYR A 301 0.49 -2.47 -1.63
N ALA A 302 -0.12 -1.79 -2.58
CA ALA A 302 -0.91 -0.58 -2.33
C ALA A 302 -2.15 -0.92 -1.49
N VAL A 303 -2.48 -0.04 -0.55
CA VAL A 303 -3.68 -0.17 0.29
C VAL A 303 -4.79 0.69 -0.32
N SER A 304 -5.88 0.05 -0.75
CA SER A 304 -7.00 0.75 -1.40
C SER A 304 -7.74 1.69 -0.45
N ASP A 305 -7.95 1.26 0.80
CA ASP A 305 -8.55 2.08 1.86
C ASP A 305 -7.64 2.10 3.09
N PRO A 306 -6.83 3.16 3.29
CA PRO A 306 -5.93 3.24 4.43
C PRO A 306 -6.67 3.46 5.76
N TYR A 307 -7.99 3.68 5.76
CA TYR A 307 -8.78 3.91 6.97
C TYR A 307 -9.42 2.64 7.54
N ASP A 308 -9.47 1.56 6.76
CA ASP A 308 -9.97 0.25 7.19
C ASP A 308 -8.83 -0.56 7.87
N ALA A 309 -8.70 -0.40 9.20
CA ALA A 309 -7.71 -1.14 9.99
C ALA A 309 -7.85 -2.67 9.86
N PRO A 310 -9.05 -3.28 9.88
CA PRO A 310 -9.23 -4.68 9.56
C PRO A 310 -8.71 -5.11 8.17
N ALA A 311 -8.92 -4.31 7.12
CA ALA A 311 -8.37 -4.61 5.78
C ALA A 311 -6.84 -4.54 5.77
N LEU A 312 -6.25 -3.53 6.42
CA LEU A 312 -4.81 -3.41 6.59
C LEU A 312 -4.20 -4.64 7.30
N LEU A 313 -4.83 -5.11 8.39
CA LEU A 313 -4.39 -6.32 9.10
C LEU A 313 -4.46 -7.57 8.22
N ARG A 314 -5.51 -7.70 7.38
CA ARG A 314 -5.60 -8.80 6.40
C ARG A 314 -4.48 -8.73 5.37
N LEU A 315 -4.16 -7.55 4.85
CA LEU A 315 -3.08 -7.38 3.89
C LEU A 315 -1.70 -7.62 4.53
N ILE A 316 -1.49 -7.22 5.78
CA ILE A 316 -0.29 -7.55 6.56
C ILE A 316 -0.14 -9.07 6.72
N ALA A 317 -1.22 -9.78 7.03
CA ALA A 317 -1.20 -11.24 7.13
C ALA A 317 -0.90 -11.90 5.79
N TYR A 318 -1.51 -11.41 4.70
CA TYR A 318 -1.21 -11.84 3.34
C TYR A 318 0.28 -11.63 3.00
N ALA A 319 0.80 -10.41 3.17
CA ALA A 319 2.19 -10.07 2.86
C ALA A 319 3.18 -10.92 3.66
N ARG A 320 2.92 -11.13 4.96
CA ARG A 320 3.74 -12.03 5.80
C ARG A 320 3.80 -13.45 5.21
N ALA A 321 2.65 -14.00 4.83
CA ALA A 321 2.57 -15.37 4.34
C ALA A 321 3.16 -15.53 2.94
N VAL A 322 2.94 -14.55 2.06
CA VAL A 322 3.27 -14.62 0.64
C VAL A 322 4.69 -14.15 0.35
N ASP A 323 5.17 -13.07 0.97
CA ASP A 323 6.53 -12.57 0.74
C ASP A 323 7.57 -13.35 1.56
N GLY A 324 7.16 -13.96 2.67
CA GLY A 324 8.05 -14.62 3.64
C GLY A 324 8.87 -13.61 4.46
N ALA A 325 9.79 -14.12 5.29
CA ALA A 325 10.84 -13.28 5.86
C ALA A 325 11.72 -12.74 4.72
N PRO A 326 12.02 -11.43 4.63
CA PRO A 326 12.85 -10.88 3.58
C PRO A 326 14.17 -11.64 3.59
N ALA A 327 14.62 -12.04 2.41
CA ALA A 327 16.04 -12.31 2.22
C ALA A 327 16.77 -11.07 2.75
N ALA A 328 17.60 -11.26 3.78
CA ALA A 328 18.37 -10.19 4.40
C ALA A 328 19.01 -9.36 3.28
N ALA A 329 18.73 -8.06 3.26
CA ALA A 329 19.37 -7.17 2.30
C ALA A 329 20.90 -7.35 2.43
N PRO A 330 21.65 -7.52 1.33
CA PRO A 330 23.10 -7.62 1.42
C PRO A 330 23.63 -6.30 2.01
N GLY A 331 24.03 -6.33 3.28
CA GLY A 331 24.63 -5.16 3.96
C GLY A 331 24.19 -4.91 5.41
N SER A 332 23.18 -5.59 5.96
CA SER A 332 22.85 -5.45 7.39
C SER A 332 23.76 -6.32 8.25
N ALA A 333 24.98 -5.83 8.54
CA ALA A 333 25.70 -6.31 9.71
C ALA A 333 24.87 -5.97 10.96
N PRO A 334 24.73 -6.88 11.93
CA PRO A 334 24.01 -6.58 13.16
C PRO A 334 24.70 -5.43 13.88
N ALA A 335 23.97 -4.35 14.14
CA ALA A 335 24.43 -3.28 15.01
C ALA A 335 24.76 -3.88 16.38
N SER A 336 26.05 -3.90 16.74
CA SER A 336 26.51 -4.32 18.05
C SER A 336 25.86 -3.44 19.11
N VAL A 337 25.07 -4.06 19.99
CA VAL A 337 24.56 -3.43 21.21
C VAL A 337 25.76 -3.00 22.06
N PRO A 338 25.90 -1.72 22.44
CA PRO A 338 26.96 -1.32 23.37
C PRO A 338 26.71 -1.99 24.72
N ALA A 339 27.72 -2.69 25.22
CA ALA A 339 27.69 -3.35 26.52
C ALA A 339 27.40 -2.33 27.63
N ALA A 340 26.52 -2.73 28.57
CA ALA A 340 26.20 -1.93 29.74
C ALA A 340 27.47 -1.66 30.59
N PRO A 341 27.63 -0.44 31.14
CA PRO A 341 28.76 -0.15 32.01
C PRO A 341 28.70 -0.96 33.31
N PRO A 342 29.86 -1.39 33.86
CA PRO A 342 29.89 -2.21 35.06
C PRO A 342 29.35 -1.45 36.27
N ALA A 343 28.52 -2.13 37.06
CA ALA A 343 28.01 -1.63 38.33
C ALA A 343 29.18 -1.35 39.30
N LYS A 344 29.24 -0.13 39.83
CA LYS A 344 30.19 0.24 40.89
C LYS A 344 29.82 -0.54 42.16
N ARG A 345 30.79 -1.24 42.75
CA ARG A 345 30.75 -1.75 44.12
C ARG A 345 31.07 -0.63 45.09
#